data_AF-A0A840PKP4-F1
#
_entry.id   AF-A0A840PKP4-F1
#
_cell.length_a   1.000
_cell.length_b   1.000
_cell.length_c   1.000
_cell.angle_alpha   90.00
_cell.angle_beta   90.00
_cell.angle_gamma   90.00
#
_symmetry.space_group_name_H-M   'P 1'
#
loop_
_entity.id
_entity.type
_entity.pdbx_description
1 polymer ?
#
loop_
_entity_poly.entity_id
_entity_poly.type
_entity_poly.pdbx_seq_one_letter_code
_entity_poly.pdbx_strand_id
1 'polypeptide(L)'
;MRCQGTETNLYDAVNEVSTVLSEAGFEIVVNKININSRELAIKNHFLSSPTIRVNARDIALEVKESSCKECGDLCGDSVDCRVWVQDGIEYTEPPKSMIINAILKEVYSGHGSIPLSNEKYEIPQNLITFFDSLKRKKD
;
A
#
# COMPACT_ATOMS: atom_id res chain seq x y z
N MET A 1 -0.97 -13.77 5.71
CA MET A 1 0.20 -12.93 5.37
C MET A 1 -0.28 -11.53 5.00
N ARG A 2 0.44 -10.49 5.45
CA ARG A 2 0.02 -9.09 5.37
C ARG A 2 -0.44 -8.65 3.97
N CYS A 3 0.31 -9.03 2.93
CA CYS A 3 0.00 -8.65 1.56
C CYS A 3 -1.31 -9.28 1.04
N GLN A 4 -1.56 -10.56 1.32
CA GLN A 4 -2.77 -11.24 0.85
C GLN A 4 -4.01 -10.75 1.59
N GLY A 5 -3.94 -10.56 2.90
CA GLY A 5 -5.12 -10.06 3.63
C GLY A 5 -5.40 -8.59 3.33
N THR A 6 -4.36 -7.78 3.03
CA THR A 6 -4.55 -6.45 2.45
C THR A 6 -5.24 -6.50 1.09
N GLU A 7 -4.86 -7.44 0.23
CA GLU A 7 -5.52 -7.67 -1.06
C GLU A 7 -6.99 -8.08 -0.87
N THR A 8 -7.28 -9.01 0.04
CA THR A 8 -8.65 -9.40 0.38
C THR A 8 -9.47 -8.21 0.86
N ASN A 9 -8.96 -7.43 1.82
CA ASN A 9 -9.67 -6.27 2.34
C ASN A 9 -9.90 -5.20 1.27
N LEU A 10 -8.95 -5.01 0.35
CA LEU A 10 -9.10 -4.11 -0.80
C LEU A 10 -10.26 -4.57 -1.71
N TYR A 11 -10.28 -5.83 -2.12
CA TYR A 11 -11.34 -6.34 -2.98
C TYR A 11 -12.71 -6.31 -2.31
N ASP A 12 -12.79 -6.69 -1.04
CA ASP A 12 -14.03 -6.59 -0.27
C ASP A 12 -14.54 -5.16 -0.19
N ALA A 13 -13.65 -4.20 0.13
CA ALA A 13 -14.00 -2.78 0.19
C ALA A 13 -14.50 -2.25 -1.16
N VAL A 14 -13.80 -2.59 -2.25
CA VAL A 14 -14.20 -2.21 -3.62
C VAL A 14 -15.56 -2.81 -3.96
N ASN A 15 -15.79 -4.09 -3.69
CA ASN A 15 -17.07 -4.76 -3.96
C ASN A 15 -18.23 -4.11 -3.20
N GLU A 16 -18.03 -3.73 -1.93
CA GLU A 16 -19.06 -3.09 -1.10
C GLU A 16 -19.50 -1.73 -1.64
N VAL A 17 -18.59 -0.94 -2.23
CA VAL A 17 -18.91 0.40 -2.73
C VAL A 17 -19.23 0.44 -4.23
N SER A 18 -18.89 -0.61 -4.98
CA SER A 18 -18.95 -0.61 -6.45
C SER A 18 -20.35 -0.32 -6.99
N THR A 19 -21.39 -0.94 -6.43
CA THR A 19 -22.78 -0.74 -6.90
C THR A 19 -23.18 0.73 -6.79
N VAL A 20 -23.07 1.32 -5.60
CA VAL A 20 -23.49 2.71 -5.35
C VAL A 20 -22.67 3.69 -6.18
N LEU A 21 -21.36 3.47 -6.29
CA LEU A 21 -20.49 4.37 -7.05
C LEU A 21 -20.75 4.27 -8.56
N SER A 22 -21.03 3.08 -9.09
CA SER A 22 -21.42 2.91 -10.49
C SER A 22 -22.74 3.61 -10.82
N GLU A 23 -23.74 3.53 -9.94
CA GLU A 23 -25.02 4.24 -10.09
C GLU A 23 -24.85 5.77 -10.00
N ALA A 24 -23.87 6.23 -9.23
CA ALA A 24 -23.48 7.63 -9.15
C ALA A 24 -22.59 8.11 -10.32
N GLY A 25 -22.29 7.23 -11.29
CA GLY A 25 -21.50 7.57 -12.49
C GLY A 25 -19.98 7.49 -12.31
N PHE A 26 -19.50 6.81 -11.27
CA PHE A 26 -18.08 6.57 -11.04
C PHE A 26 -17.67 5.16 -11.44
N GLU A 27 -16.46 5.00 -11.95
CA GLU A 27 -15.82 3.72 -12.22
C GLU A 27 -14.64 3.51 -11.26
N ILE A 28 -14.54 2.33 -10.66
CA ILE A 28 -13.37 1.92 -9.88
C ILE A 28 -12.53 0.95 -10.70
N VAL A 29 -11.27 1.31 -10.95
CA VAL A 29 -10.29 0.45 -11.60
C VAL A 29 -9.19 0.09 -10.60
N VAL A 30 -9.03 -1.20 -10.33
CA VAL A 30 -7.98 -1.72 -9.45
C VAL A 30 -6.75 -2.12 -10.27
N ASN A 31 -5.62 -1.47 -10.01
CA ASN A 31 -4.34 -1.77 -10.65
C ASN A 31 -3.38 -2.43 -9.65
N LYS A 32 -3.04 -3.69 -9.87
CA LYS A 32 -2.09 -4.43 -9.03
C LYS A 32 -0.68 -4.37 -9.62
N ILE A 33 0.29 -3.97 -8.80
CA ILE A 33 1.71 -3.93 -9.18
C ILE A 33 2.49 -4.81 -8.20
N ASN A 34 3.18 -5.83 -8.71
CA ASN A 34 4.08 -6.65 -7.92
C ASN A 34 5.49 -6.03 -7.93
N ILE A 35 5.87 -5.35 -6.85
CA ILE A 35 7.19 -4.73 -6.70
C ILE A 35 8.25 -5.80 -6.42
N ASN A 36 8.83 -6.36 -7.49
CA ASN A 36 9.81 -7.45 -7.42
C ASN A 36 11.26 -7.01 -7.73
N SER A 37 11.50 -5.72 -7.96
CA SER A 37 12.81 -5.16 -8.24
C SER A 37 12.95 -3.75 -7.69
N ARG A 38 14.21 -3.30 -7.53
CA ARG A 38 14.52 -1.92 -7.09
C ARG A 38 14.06 -0.89 -8.10
N GLU A 39 14.23 -1.17 -9.38
CA GLU A 39 13.83 -0.29 -10.48
C GLU A 39 12.31 -0.09 -10.45
N LEU A 40 11.54 -1.14 -10.16
CA LEU A 40 10.09 -1.03 -10.05
C LEU A 40 9.66 -0.30 -8.78
N ALA A 41 10.37 -0.48 -7.66
CA ALA A 41 10.13 0.29 -6.44
C ALA A 41 10.36 1.80 -6.68
N ILE A 42 11.48 2.16 -7.32
CA ILE A 42 11.83 3.54 -7.70
C ILE A 42 10.77 4.12 -8.64
N LYS A 43 10.43 3.41 -9.73
CA LYS A 43 9.43 3.85 -10.70
C LYS A 43 8.07 4.17 -10.07
N ASN A 44 7.70 3.46 -9.01
CA ASN A 44 6.41 3.61 -8.33
C ASN A 44 6.50 4.41 -7.03
N HIS A 45 7.65 5.00 -6.70
CA HIS A 45 7.89 5.69 -5.44
C HIS A 45 7.43 4.84 -4.25
N PHE A 46 7.75 3.54 -4.27
CA PHE A 46 7.23 2.56 -3.31
C PHE A 46 7.96 2.71 -1.98
N LEU A 47 7.20 2.86 -0.88
CA LEU A 47 7.78 3.08 0.45
C LEU A 47 7.78 1.81 1.30
N SER A 48 6.65 1.10 1.35
CA SER A 48 6.55 -0.10 2.16
C SER A 48 5.47 -1.04 1.66
N SER A 49 5.62 -2.33 1.93
CA SER A 49 4.65 -3.36 1.55
C SER A 49 3.72 -3.69 2.72
N PRO A 50 2.41 -3.88 2.50
CA PRO A 50 1.66 -3.53 1.30
C PRO A 50 1.35 -2.01 1.25
N THR A 51 1.01 -1.47 0.08
CA THR A 51 0.57 -0.07 -0.10
C THR A 51 -0.69 -0.04 -0.95
N ILE A 52 -1.68 0.75 -0.54
CA ILE A 52 -2.89 1.04 -1.30
C ILE A 52 -2.88 2.53 -1.62
N ARG A 53 -3.16 2.87 -2.89
CA ARG A 53 -3.32 4.25 -3.32
C ARG A 53 -4.64 4.44 -4.04
N VAL A 54 -5.33 5.54 -3.73
CA VAL A 54 -6.50 6.01 -4.47
C VAL A 54 -6.06 7.23 -5.28
N ASN A 55 -6.16 7.17 -6.61
CA ASN A 55 -5.71 8.24 -7.52
C ASN A 55 -4.28 8.74 -7.19
N ALA A 56 -3.34 7.78 -7.11
CA ALA A 56 -1.92 7.97 -6.75
C ALA A 56 -1.64 8.49 -5.33
N ARG A 57 -2.67 8.71 -4.49
CA ARG A 57 -2.51 9.11 -3.09
C ARG A 57 -2.55 7.91 -2.18
N ASP A 58 -1.53 7.78 -1.33
CA ASP A 58 -1.54 6.77 -0.27
C ASP A 58 -2.71 7.01 0.68
N ILE A 59 -3.41 5.94 1.05
CA ILE A 59 -4.59 6.02 1.93
C ILE A 59 -4.21 6.25 3.39
N ALA A 60 -2.94 6.04 3.76
CA ALA A 60 -2.40 6.37 5.06
C ALA A 60 -1.30 7.44 4.94
N LEU A 61 -1.43 8.50 5.75
CA LEU A 61 -0.59 9.69 5.70
C LEU A 61 0.87 9.42 6.09
N GLU A 62 1.08 8.54 7.06
CA GLU A 62 2.40 8.16 7.55
C GLU A 62 2.64 6.67 7.31
N VAL A 63 3.89 6.33 7.01
CA VAL A 63 4.34 4.95 6.94
C VAL A 63 4.85 4.54 8.32
N LYS A 64 4.24 3.50 8.88
CA LYS A 64 4.74 2.78 10.04
C LYS A 64 5.04 1.35 9.64
N GLU A 65 6.02 0.74 10.29
CA GLU A 65 6.51 -0.59 9.94
C GLU A 65 6.73 -1.44 11.19
N SER A 66 6.65 -2.75 11.01
CA SER A 66 7.05 -3.73 12.01
C SER A 66 7.52 -5.01 11.33
N SER A 67 8.31 -5.79 12.06
CA SER A 67 8.91 -7.04 11.57
C SER A 67 7.88 -7.97 10.94
N CYS A 68 8.11 -8.35 9.69
CA CYS A 68 7.28 -9.29 8.96
C CYS A 68 8.02 -10.60 8.76
N LYS A 69 7.58 -11.62 9.48
CA LYS A 69 8.18 -12.95 9.42
C LYS A 69 8.13 -13.53 8.01
N GLU A 70 7.00 -13.40 7.30
CA GLU A 70 6.83 -14.00 5.98
C GLU A 70 7.72 -13.36 4.92
N CYS A 71 7.86 -12.03 4.92
CA CYS A 71 8.81 -11.34 4.05
C CYS A 71 10.25 -11.63 4.45
N GLY A 72 10.50 -11.86 5.74
CA GLY A 72 11.81 -12.26 6.22
C GLY A 72 12.21 -13.66 5.77
N ASP A 73 11.32 -14.64 5.92
CA ASP A 73 11.49 -16.00 5.41
C ASP A 73 11.71 -15.99 3.89
N LEU A 74 10.99 -15.11 3.17
CA LEU A 74 11.12 -14.93 1.73
C LEU A 74 12.52 -14.43 1.33
N CYS A 75 13.01 -13.35 1.94
CA CYS A 75 14.30 -12.75 1.60
C CYS A 75 15.52 -13.40 2.28
N GLY A 76 15.31 -14.20 3.32
CA GLY A 76 16.36 -14.84 4.10
C GLY A 76 16.99 -13.96 5.18
N ASP A 77 16.34 -12.87 5.57
CA ASP A 77 16.81 -11.96 6.62
C ASP A 77 15.62 -11.24 7.28
N SER A 78 15.82 -10.57 8.41
CA SER A 78 14.76 -9.77 9.03
C SER A 78 14.42 -8.54 8.17
N VAL A 79 13.13 -8.29 7.97
CA VAL A 79 12.64 -7.12 7.25
C VAL A 79 11.35 -6.62 7.87
N ASP A 80 11.22 -5.30 7.94
CA ASP A 80 10.00 -4.65 8.38
C ASP A 80 9.07 -4.39 7.19
N CYS A 81 7.78 -4.55 7.43
CA CYS A 81 6.73 -4.23 6.45
C CYS A 81 5.69 -3.35 7.12
N ARG A 82 4.86 -2.72 6.28
CA ARG A 82 3.87 -1.74 6.71
C ARG A 82 2.94 -2.32 7.76
N VAL A 83 2.58 -1.45 8.70
CA VAL A 83 1.40 -1.56 9.56
C VAL A 83 0.50 -0.36 9.33
N TRP A 84 -0.78 -0.56 9.58
CA TRP A 84 -1.84 0.41 9.34
C TRP A 84 -2.35 0.90 10.68
N VAL A 85 -2.58 2.21 10.83
CA VAL A 85 -3.10 2.77 12.06
C VAL A 85 -4.48 3.37 11.80
N GLN A 86 -5.47 2.91 12.54
CA GLN A 86 -6.81 3.48 12.57
C GLN A 86 -7.23 3.63 14.03
N ASP A 87 -7.66 4.83 14.41
CA ASP A 87 -8.11 5.16 15.77
C ASP A 87 -7.09 4.78 16.87
N GLY A 88 -5.79 4.91 16.55
CA GLY A 88 -4.68 4.58 17.45
C GLY A 88 -4.36 3.09 17.55
N ILE A 89 -5.10 2.22 16.87
CA ILE A 89 -4.88 0.76 16.85
C ILE A 89 -4.05 0.40 15.62
N GLU A 90 -3.02 -0.43 15.83
CA GLU A 90 -2.17 -0.95 14.75
C GLU A 90 -2.72 -2.26 14.19
N TYR A 91 -2.76 -2.36 12.87
CA TYR A 91 -3.20 -3.52 12.12
C TYR A 91 -2.12 -3.96 11.14
N THR A 92 -1.95 -5.26 10.97
CA THR A 92 -1.04 -5.82 9.96
C THR A 92 -1.61 -5.76 8.54
N GLU A 93 -2.89 -5.46 8.42
CA GLU A 93 -3.68 -5.34 7.18
C GLU A 93 -4.63 -4.15 7.37
N PRO A 94 -4.86 -3.30 6.35
CA PRO A 94 -5.72 -2.14 6.52
C PRO A 94 -7.15 -2.60 6.78
N PRO A 95 -7.83 -2.09 7.82
CA PRO A 95 -9.24 -2.35 8.00
C PRO A 95 -10.05 -1.91 6.77
N LYS A 96 -11.09 -2.67 6.39
CA LYS A 96 -11.93 -2.35 5.22
C LYS A 96 -12.50 -0.93 5.27
N SER A 97 -12.91 -0.48 6.46
CA SER A 97 -13.45 0.87 6.68
C SER A 97 -12.45 1.97 6.29
N MET A 98 -11.14 1.76 6.53
CA MET A 98 -10.09 2.69 6.11
C MET A 98 -10.05 2.85 4.58
N ILE A 99 -10.17 1.75 3.85
CA ILE A 99 -10.14 1.71 2.38
C ILE A 99 -11.42 2.36 1.82
N ILE A 100 -12.59 1.99 2.34
CA ILE A 100 -13.88 2.56 1.96
C ILE A 100 -13.87 4.08 2.17
N ASN A 101 -13.43 4.54 3.35
CA ASN A 101 -13.35 5.96 3.66
C ASN A 101 -12.42 6.70 2.68
N ALA A 102 -11.30 6.10 2.29
CA ALA A 102 -10.39 6.71 1.32
C ALA A 102 -11.04 6.84 -0.07
N ILE A 103 -11.77 5.82 -0.54
CA ILE A 103 -12.49 5.85 -1.81
C ILE A 103 -13.59 6.93 -1.77
N LEU A 104 -14.43 6.93 -0.73
CA LEU A 104 -15.52 7.91 -0.60
C LEU A 104 -14.98 9.33 -0.46
N LYS A 105 -13.90 9.52 0.30
CA LYS A 105 -13.24 10.82 0.41
C LYS A 105 -12.79 11.35 -0.95
N GLU A 106 -12.26 10.48 -1.82
CA GLU A 106 -11.87 10.85 -3.18
C GLU A 106 -13.07 11.32 -4.01
N VAL A 107 -14.19 10.60 -3.92
CA VAL A 107 -15.43 10.91 -4.65
C VAL A 107 -16.01 12.25 -4.19
N TYR A 108 -16.08 12.50 -2.88
CA TYR A 108 -16.79 13.65 -2.31
C TYR A 108 -15.94 14.91 -2.07
N SER A 109 -14.62 14.79 -1.93
CA SER A 109 -13.76 15.97 -1.66
C SER A 109 -13.47 16.78 -2.93
N GLY A 110 -13.92 16.31 -4.10
CA GLY A 110 -13.58 16.89 -5.39
C GLY A 110 -12.09 16.75 -5.73
N HIS A 111 -11.71 17.04 -6.97
CA HIS A 111 -10.31 17.06 -7.41
C HIS A 111 -9.58 18.30 -6.85
N GLY A 112 -9.45 18.39 -5.53
CA GLY A 112 -8.49 19.30 -4.92
C GLY A 112 -7.10 18.90 -5.38
N SER A 113 -6.45 19.75 -6.17
CA SER A 113 -5.05 19.57 -6.54
C SER A 113 -4.20 19.64 -5.27
N ILE A 114 -3.90 18.48 -4.68
CA ILE A 114 -2.84 18.41 -3.66
C ILE A 114 -1.52 18.56 -4.42
N PRO A 115 -0.63 19.47 -3.99
CA PRO A 115 0.68 19.59 -4.61
C PRO A 115 1.33 18.21 -4.61
N LEU A 116 1.77 17.75 -5.77
CA LEU A 116 2.77 16.69 -5.83
C LEU A 116 3.91 17.17 -4.92
N SER A 117 4.16 16.43 -3.84
CA SER A 117 5.36 16.65 -3.04
C SER A 117 6.54 16.62 -4.00
N ASN A 118 7.27 17.74 -4.09
CA ASN A 118 8.53 17.83 -4.83
C ASN A 118 9.67 17.12 -4.09
N GLU A 119 9.38 16.39 -3.01
CA GLU A 119 10.37 15.57 -2.34
C GLU A 119 10.84 14.48 -3.30
N LYS A 120 12.14 14.48 -3.54
CA LYS A 120 12.80 13.49 -4.35
C LYS A 120 12.65 12.15 -3.64
N TYR A 121 12.10 11.15 -4.33
CA TYR A 121 12.02 9.78 -3.80
C TYR A 121 13.41 9.25 -3.50
N GLU A 122 13.59 8.71 -2.30
CA GLU A 122 14.74 7.93 -1.89
C GLU A 122 14.26 6.53 -1.53
N ILE A 123 15.01 5.51 -1.95
CA ILE A 123 14.65 4.12 -1.65
C ILE A 123 14.79 3.89 -0.13
N PRO A 124 13.72 3.49 0.57
CA PRO A 124 13.76 3.34 2.02
C PRO A 124 14.51 2.09 2.47
N GLN A 125 14.94 2.11 3.74
CA GLN A 125 15.83 1.10 4.31
C GLN A 125 15.25 -0.32 4.29
N ASN A 126 13.95 -0.47 4.55
CA ASN A 126 13.23 -1.75 4.46
C ASN A 126 13.41 -2.41 3.07
N LEU A 127 13.32 -1.64 1.98
CA LEU A 127 13.47 -2.13 0.61
C LEU A 127 14.94 -2.41 0.27
N ILE A 128 15.87 -1.57 0.74
CA ILE A 128 17.31 -1.83 0.61
C ILE A 128 17.61 -3.20 1.23
N THR A 129 17.22 -3.41 2.50
CA THR A 129 17.39 -4.66 3.23
C THR A 129 16.75 -5.82 2.48
N PHE A 130 15.47 -5.72 2.10
CA PHE A 130 14.76 -6.78 1.40
C PHE A 130 15.47 -7.23 0.12
N PHE A 131 15.82 -6.29 -0.75
CA PHE A 131 16.41 -6.59 -2.05
C PHE A 131 17.88 -7.03 -1.95
N ASP A 132 18.64 -6.56 -0.95
CA ASP A 132 20.00 -7.04 -0.71
C ASP A 132 19.98 -8.48 -0.18
N SER A 133 19.09 -8.77 0.76
CA SER A 133 18.91 -10.12 1.32
C SER A 133 18.45 -11.11 0.24
N LEU A 134 17.48 -10.72 -0.59
CA LEU A 134 17.07 -11.53 -1.74
C LEU A 134 18.20 -11.82 -2.72
N LYS A 135 19.13 -10.87 -2.92
CA LYS A 135 20.28 -11.09 -3.80
C LYS A 135 21.25 -12.08 -3.17
N ARG A 136 21.63 -11.88 -1.89
CA ARG A 136 22.53 -12.79 -1.15
C ARG A 136 22.02 -14.21 -1.06
N LYS A 137 20.70 -14.40 -0.92
CA LYS A 137 20.07 -15.74 -0.85
C LYS A 137 20.08 -16.50 -2.17
N LYS A 138 20.24 -15.80 -3.31
CA LYS A 138 20.32 -16.40 -4.64
C LYS A 138 21.73 -16.79 -5.04
N ASP A 139 22.74 -16.27 -4.34
CA ASP A 139 24.15 -16.60 -4.48
C ASP A 139 24.50 -17.83 -3.62
#